data_AF-A0A7Y8FE41-F1
#
_entry.id   AF-A0A7Y8FE41-F1
#
_cell.length_a   1.000
_cell.length_b   1.000
_cell.length_c   1.000
_cell.angle_alpha   90.00
_cell.angle_beta   90.00
_cell.angle_gamma   90.00
#
_symmetry.space_group_name_H-M   'P 1'
#
loop_
_entity.id
_entity.type
_entity.pdbx_description
1 polymer ?
#
loop_
_entity_poly.entity_id
_entity_poly.type
_entity_poly.pdbx_seq_one_letter_code
_entity_poly.pdbx_strand_id
1 'polypeptide(L)'
;MGSRGYLSFIKNNPVYKNAEKDWHVELTDYTVFWFDLLVNPPAGVDYQKRISDQLRAYRKEVEECNDKRFVYFITSRDKVRFSTKKAPEYSWTKKEVIIHLEVGSKRKPKKVRLPALPELIGVQLPVIFDEGRFIGLWGPGQSYATGVSVHDFLMMHSINLGIDTEVLYVGSTDDPARRPLKRDHRGYSDSLYGISTAEKDIFVYYNLFKALFVTKESPYALHFMLGNSIIDEVQKQEEGLLLEHGLIHYFGAKSQEKSREQEYGRLREGMSRLKESYKIASINFHMEAATPTEYWTLYSSQVQSEHRHCFSLTLDGCQVKTGEAQSPFMQSSNTEPSVMKT
;
A
#
# COMPACT_ATOMS: atom_id res chain seq x y z
N MET A 1 -3.99 3.80 -28.47
CA MET A 1 -2.63 4.31 -28.22
C MET A 1 -2.31 4.00 -26.76
N GLY A 2 -1.19 3.34 -26.47
CA GLY A 2 -0.82 3.07 -25.08
C GLY A 2 -0.58 4.39 -24.33
N SER A 3 -1.08 4.49 -23.09
CA SER A 3 -0.88 5.66 -22.23
C SER A 3 0.59 5.87 -21.87
N ARG A 4 1.38 4.79 -21.83
CA ARG A 4 2.80 4.82 -21.49
C ARG A 4 3.68 5.26 -22.66
N GLY A 5 4.63 6.17 -22.37
CA GLY A 5 5.62 6.62 -23.34
C GLY A 5 5.10 7.65 -24.36
N TYR A 6 3.93 8.26 -24.12
CA TYR A 6 3.36 9.26 -25.02
C TYR A 6 4.31 10.45 -25.27
N LEU A 7 5.14 10.85 -24.29
CA LEU A 7 6.19 11.86 -24.45
C LEU A 7 7.61 11.27 -24.46
N SER A 8 7.76 10.05 -24.99
CA SER A 8 9.05 9.35 -25.02
C SER A 8 10.17 10.09 -25.76
N PHE A 9 9.86 11.07 -26.60
CA PHE A 9 10.88 11.91 -27.23
C PHE A 9 11.72 12.73 -26.22
N ILE A 10 11.18 13.03 -25.03
CA ILE A 10 11.88 13.82 -24.01
C ILE A 10 13.13 13.09 -23.51
N LYS A 11 13.08 11.75 -23.36
CA LYS A 11 14.23 10.98 -22.84
C LYS A 11 15.47 11.03 -23.75
N ASN A 12 15.27 11.38 -25.02
CA ASN A 12 16.35 11.53 -25.99
C ASN A 12 16.90 12.97 -26.07
N ASN A 13 16.24 13.95 -25.43
CA ASN A 13 16.75 15.32 -25.40
C ASN A 13 18.07 15.37 -24.60
N PRO A 14 19.17 15.93 -25.15
CA PRO A 14 20.46 15.95 -24.47
C PRO A 14 20.46 16.67 -23.12
N VAL A 15 19.63 17.69 -22.93
CA VAL A 15 19.49 18.41 -21.65
C VAL A 15 18.94 17.45 -20.59
N TYR A 16 17.87 16.74 -20.91
CA TYR A 16 17.25 15.78 -20.00
C TYR A 16 18.11 14.54 -19.78
N LYS A 17 18.62 13.94 -20.87
CA LYS A 17 19.42 12.71 -20.84
C LYS A 17 20.70 12.88 -20.02
N ASN A 18 21.30 14.07 -20.05
CA ASN A 18 22.56 14.32 -19.36
C ASN A 18 22.41 14.86 -17.94
N ALA A 19 21.22 15.28 -17.54
CA ALA A 19 20.95 15.74 -16.19
C ALA A 19 21.06 14.59 -15.18
N GLU A 20 21.66 14.87 -14.02
CA GLU A 20 21.53 13.99 -12.86
C GLU A 20 20.10 14.08 -12.32
N LYS A 21 19.54 12.96 -11.90
CA LYS A 21 18.15 12.84 -11.49
C LYS A 21 18.04 12.08 -10.17
N ASP A 22 16.97 12.36 -9.46
CA ASP A 22 16.45 11.48 -8.43
C ASP A 22 15.11 10.90 -8.88
N TRP A 23 14.80 9.71 -8.37
CA TRP A 23 13.54 9.04 -8.65
C TRP A 23 12.63 9.08 -7.43
N HIS A 24 11.58 9.88 -7.48
CA HIS A 24 10.63 10.03 -6.38
C HIS A 24 9.45 9.08 -6.58
N VAL A 25 9.31 8.13 -5.67
CA VAL A 25 8.29 7.09 -5.69
C VAL A 25 7.23 7.45 -4.67
N GLU A 26 5.99 7.62 -5.13
CA GLU A 26 4.85 7.95 -4.27
C GLU A 26 3.74 6.91 -4.43
N LEU A 27 3.13 6.50 -3.31
CA LEU A 27 1.91 5.70 -3.35
C LEU A 27 0.78 6.55 -3.93
N THR A 28 0.18 6.12 -5.04
CA THR A 28 -0.94 6.84 -5.67
C THR A 28 -2.28 6.24 -5.35
N ASP A 29 -2.35 4.93 -5.26
CA ASP A 29 -3.58 4.21 -5.02
C ASP A 29 -3.29 2.82 -4.47
N TYR A 30 -4.26 2.22 -3.80
CA TYR A 30 -4.18 0.85 -3.32
C TYR A 30 -5.56 0.20 -3.24
N THR A 31 -5.59 -1.12 -3.45
CA THR A 31 -6.73 -1.94 -3.03
C THR A 31 -6.24 -2.97 -2.01
N VAL A 32 -7.03 -3.21 -0.98
CA VAL A 32 -6.75 -4.20 0.06
C VAL A 32 -7.92 -5.16 0.16
N PHE A 33 -7.65 -6.44 0.40
CA PHE A 33 -8.68 -7.40 0.73
C PHE A 33 -8.24 -8.30 1.88
N TRP A 34 -9.23 -8.69 2.68
CA TRP A 34 -9.06 -9.64 3.76
C TRP A 34 -8.92 -11.05 3.20
N PHE A 35 -7.72 -11.61 3.32
CA PHE A 35 -7.36 -12.86 2.68
C PHE A 35 -8.15 -14.05 3.24
N ASP A 36 -8.52 -14.03 4.52
CA ASP A 36 -9.27 -15.13 5.15
C ASP A 36 -10.62 -15.38 4.46
N LEU A 37 -11.21 -14.36 3.82
CA LEU A 37 -12.46 -14.52 3.06
C LEU A 37 -12.28 -15.31 1.76
N LEU A 38 -11.05 -15.43 1.25
CA LEU A 38 -10.73 -16.34 0.14
C LEU A 38 -10.48 -17.78 0.62
N VAL A 39 -10.07 -17.95 1.87
CA VAL A 39 -9.79 -19.28 2.45
C VAL A 39 -11.05 -19.92 2.98
N ASN A 40 -11.83 -19.14 3.71
CA ASN A 40 -13.07 -19.55 4.36
C ASN A 40 -14.17 -18.53 4.04
N PRO A 41 -14.70 -18.51 2.80
CA PRO A 41 -15.76 -17.59 2.45
C PRO A 41 -17.05 -17.88 3.23
N PRO A 42 -17.85 -16.86 3.56
CA PRO A 42 -19.24 -17.03 3.96
C PRO A 42 -20.02 -17.91 2.98
N ALA A 43 -20.94 -18.70 3.51
CA ALA A 43 -21.77 -19.60 2.71
C ALA A 43 -22.53 -18.86 1.60
N GLY A 44 -22.53 -19.43 0.40
CA GLY A 44 -23.23 -18.87 -0.76
C GLY A 44 -22.54 -17.67 -1.42
N VAL A 45 -21.33 -17.27 -0.97
CA VAL A 45 -20.59 -16.16 -1.56
C VAL A 45 -19.30 -16.65 -2.23
N ASP A 46 -19.21 -16.44 -3.55
CA ASP A 46 -17.96 -16.67 -4.29
C ASP A 46 -17.02 -15.45 -4.17
N TYR A 47 -16.31 -15.38 -3.04
CA TYR A 47 -15.34 -14.31 -2.79
C TYR A 47 -14.17 -14.33 -3.78
N GLN A 48 -13.73 -15.51 -4.22
CA GLN A 48 -12.65 -15.62 -5.18
C GLN A 48 -13.01 -14.96 -6.51
N LYS A 49 -14.22 -15.24 -7.03
CA LYS A 49 -14.72 -14.58 -8.23
C LYS A 49 -14.89 -13.08 -8.02
N ARG A 50 -15.47 -12.64 -6.90
CA ARG A 50 -15.65 -11.21 -6.59
C ARG A 50 -14.31 -10.45 -6.59
N ILE A 51 -13.31 -10.95 -5.88
CA ILE A 51 -11.98 -10.33 -5.84
C ILE A 51 -11.31 -10.40 -7.21
N SER A 52 -11.41 -11.52 -7.92
CA SER A 52 -10.85 -11.65 -9.28
C SER A 52 -11.45 -10.63 -10.25
N ASP A 53 -12.78 -10.46 -10.23
CA ASP A 53 -13.48 -9.51 -11.08
C ASP A 53 -13.10 -8.06 -10.74
N GLN A 54 -12.99 -7.73 -9.44
CA GLN A 54 -12.50 -6.42 -8.98
C GLN A 54 -11.05 -6.16 -9.44
N LEU A 55 -10.13 -7.12 -9.26
CA LEU A 55 -8.74 -6.95 -9.65
C LEU A 55 -8.55 -6.88 -11.17
N ARG A 56 -9.41 -7.54 -11.96
CA ARG A 56 -9.44 -7.39 -13.43
C ARG A 56 -9.89 -6.00 -13.84
N ALA A 57 -10.95 -5.47 -13.20
CA ALA A 57 -11.42 -4.12 -13.45
C ALA A 57 -10.32 -3.09 -13.11
N TYR A 58 -9.71 -3.23 -11.94
CA TYR A 58 -8.61 -2.35 -11.49
C TYR A 58 -7.40 -2.42 -12.44
N ARG A 59 -7.00 -3.63 -12.86
CA ARG A 59 -5.95 -3.81 -13.87
C ARG A 59 -6.27 -3.08 -15.17
N LYS A 60 -7.49 -3.23 -15.68
CA LYS A 60 -7.90 -2.61 -16.94
C LYS A 60 -7.79 -1.08 -16.86
N GLU A 61 -8.26 -0.48 -15.77
CA GLU A 61 -8.13 0.96 -15.53
C GLU A 61 -6.67 1.42 -15.52
N VAL A 62 -5.79 0.65 -14.86
CA VAL A 62 -4.35 0.94 -14.84
C VAL A 62 -3.70 0.84 -16.22
N GLU A 63 -4.04 -0.19 -17.00
CA GLU A 63 -3.54 -0.34 -18.37
C GLU A 63 -3.98 0.81 -19.28
N GLU A 64 -5.20 1.32 -19.10
CA GLU A 64 -5.77 2.43 -19.87
C GLU A 64 -5.17 3.79 -19.47
N CYS A 65 -4.95 4.05 -18.18
CA CYS A 65 -4.57 5.37 -17.69
C CYS A 65 -3.08 5.53 -17.38
N ASN A 66 -2.41 4.47 -16.91
CA ASN A 66 -1.08 4.58 -16.32
C ASN A 66 -0.35 3.23 -16.29
N ASP A 67 0.00 2.69 -17.46
CA ASP A 67 0.51 1.32 -17.59
C ASP A 67 1.74 1.05 -16.71
N LYS A 68 1.49 0.41 -15.56
CA LYS A 68 2.42 0.20 -14.44
C LYS A 68 2.24 -1.21 -13.88
N ARG A 69 3.23 -1.68 -13.11
CA ARG A 69 3.08 -2.91 -12.33
C ARG A 69 2.51 -2.58 -10.96
N PHE A 70 1.73 -3.50 -10.44
CA PHE A 70 1.32 -3.50 -9.04
C PHE A 70 2.48 -4.01 -8.21
N VAL A 71 2.74 -3.34 -7.08
CA VAL A 71 3.56 -3.89 -6.01
C VAL A 71 2.60 -4.34 -4.92
N TYR A 72 2.62 -5.61 -4.57
CA TYR A 72 1.71 -6.16 -3.58
C TYR A 72 2.41 -6.52 -2.28
N PHE A 73 1.72 -6.31 -1.17
CA PHE A 73 2.16 -6.73 0.15
C PHE A 73 1.27 -7.85 0.66
N ILE A 74 1.87 -8.86 1.30
CA ILE A 74 1.14 -9.72 2.22
C ILE A 74 1.46 -9.21 3.62
N THR A 75 0.42 -9.00 4.41
CA THR A 75 0.54 -8.39 5.73
C THR A 75 -0.30 -9.15 6.76
N SER A 76 -0.01 -8.92 8.04
CA SER A 76 -0.83 -9.44 9.13
C SER A 76 -1.07 -8.40 10.21
N ARG A 77 -2.19 -8.53 10.91
CA ARG A 77 -2.51 -7.71 12.09
C ARG A 77 -3.30 -8.52 13.10
N ASP A 78 -3.37 -8.03 14.34
CA ASP A 78 -4.15 -8.70 15.39
C ASP A 78 -5.59 -8.93 14.93
N LYS A 79 -6.10 -10.13 15.21
CA LYS A 79 -7.44 -10.53 14.80
C LYS A 79 -8.50 -9.62 15.40
N VAL A 80 -9.48 -9.18 14.60
CA VAL A 80 -10.59 -8.35 15.08
C VAL A 80 -11.93 -8.97 14.71
N ARG A 81 -12.85 -9.06 15.66
CA ARG A 81 -14.23 -9.50 15.41
C ARG A 81 -15.22 -8.58 16.09
N PHE A 82 -16.41 -8.45 15.53
CA PHE A 82 -17.57 -7.95 16.28
C PHE A 82 -17.87 -8.91 17.44
N SER A 83 -18.20 -8.37 18.61
CA SER A 83 -18.51 -9.20 19.76
C SER A 83 -19.87 -9.87 19.57
N THR A 84 -19.89 -11.20 19.51
CA THR A 84 -21.14 -11.97 19.48
C THR A 84 -21.82 -12.06 20.86
N LYS A 85 -21.14 -11.60 21.91
CA LYS A 85 -21.65 -11.59 23.29
C LYS A 85 -22.43 -10.33 23.63
N LYS A 86 -22.24 -9.24 22.87
CA LYS A 86 -22.88 -7.94 23.10
C LYS A 86 -23.39 -7.37 21.79
N ALA A 87 -24.71 -7.26 21.68
CA ALA A 87 -25.35 -6.66 20.52
C ALA A 87 -25.00 -5.17 20.40
N PRO A 88 -25.05 -4.59 19.19
CA PRO A 88 -25.00 -3.15 19.00
C PRO A 88 -26.13 -2.44 19.76
N GLU A 89 -25.83 -1.27 20.31
CA GLU A 89 -26.77 -0.50 21.13
C GLU A 89 -26.92 0.92 20.57
N TYR A 90 -28.08 1.53 20.77
CA TYR A 90 -28.29 2.94 20.46
C TYR A 90 -28.40 3.78 21.74
N SER A 91 -27.57 4.80 21.85
CA SER A 91 -27.60 5.78 22.92
C SER A 91 -28.47 6.97 22.51
N TRP A 92 -29.72 6.98 22.97
CA TRP A 92 -30.68 8.07 22.70
C TRP A 92 -30.19 9.45 23.15
N THR A 93 -29.52 9.51 24.31
CA THR A 93 -29.04 10.77 24.89
C THR A 93 -27.90 11.39 24.09
N LYS A 94 -27.00 10.57 23.53
CA LYS A 94 -25.85 11.02 22.76
C LYS A 94 -26.05 10.94 21.25
N LYS A 95 -27.15 10.32 20.81
CA LYS A 95 -27.42 9.98 19.40
C LYS A 95 -26.26 9.21 18.76
N GLU A 96 -25.75 8.23 19.49
CA GLU A 96 -24.62 7.38 19.08
C GLU A 96 -25.05 5.94 18.94
N VAL A 97 -24.50 5.23 17.93
CA VAL A 97 -24.53 3.78 17.88
C VAL A 97 -23.24 3.24 18.50
N ILE A 98 -23.39 2.28 19.39
CA ILE A 98 -22.34 1.64 20.14
C ILE A 98 -22.14 0.24 19.58
N ILE A 99 -20.91 -0.06 19.16
CA ILE A 99 -20.53 -1.38 18.65
C ILE A 99 -19.40 -1.94 19.52
N HIS A 100 -19.53 -3.21 19.85
CA HIS A 100 -18.54 -3.94 20.64
C HIS A 100 -17.68 -4.82 19.75
N LEU A 101 -16.36 -4.76 19.95
CA LEU A 101 -15.35 -5.52 19.21
C LEU A 101 -14.52 -6.36 20.18
N GLU A 102 -13.90 -7.42 19.67
CA GLU A 102 -12.94 -8.28 20.35
C GLU A 102 -11.62 -8.29 19.55
N VAL A 103 -10.50 -8.00 20.21
CA VAL A 103 -9.17 -7.88 19.58
C VAL A 103 -8.18 -8.93 20.11
N GLY A 104 -7.47 -9.57 19.18
CA GLY A 104 -6.40 -10.53 19.41
C GLY A 104 -6.88 -11.87 20.01
N SER A 105 -5.94 -12.78 20.25
CA SER A 105 -6.25 -14.12 20.78
C SER A 105 -6.88 -14.11 22.17
N LYS A 106 -6.54 -13.10 23.00
CA LYS A 106 -7.15 -12.87 24.32
C LYS A 106 -8.55 -12.24 24.25
N ARG A 107 -9.08 -11.95 23.06
CA ARG A 107 -10.39 -11.30 22.83
C ARG A 107 -10.59 -10.06 23.70
N LYS A 108 -9.60 -9.17 23.71
CA LYS A 108 -9.66 -7.93 24.50
C LYS A 108 -10.88 -7.11 24.03
N PRO A 109 -11.82 -6.76 24.93
CA PRO A 109 -13.01 -6.02 24.53
C PRO A 109 -12.64 -4.57 24.16
N LYS A 110 -13.15 -4.11 23.03
CA LYS A 110 -13.07 -2.72 22.56
C LYS A 110 -14.49 -2.21 22.32
N LYS A 111 -14.70 -0.94 22.61
CA LYS A 111 -15.99 -0.25 22.43
C LYS A 111 -15.80 0.87 21.44
N VAL A 112 -16.56 0.86 20.36
CA VAL A 112 -16.60 1.92 19.36
C VAL A 112 -17.92 2.67 19.52
N ARG A 113 -17.86 4.00 19.45
CA ARG A 113 -19.02 4.90 19.43
C ARG A 113 -19.00 5.63 18.10
N LEU A 114 -20.10 5.54 17.36
CA LEU A 114 -20.27 6.20 16.08
C LEU A 114 -21.48 7.12 16.16
N PRO A 115 -21.48 8.25 15.43
CA PRO A 115 -22.70 9.01 15.20
C PRO A 115 -23.79 8.11 14.62
N ALA A 116 -25.06 8.41 14.92
CA ALA A 116 -26.19 7.69 14.35
C ALA A 116 -26.43 8.03 12.88
N LEU A 117 -25.55 7.50 12.02
CA LEU A 117 -25.67 7.59 10.57
C LEU A 117 -26.87 6.75 10.08
N PRO A 118 -27.54 7.13 8.98
CA PRO A 118 -28.73 6.45 8.49
C PRO A 118 -28.58 4.93 8.33
N GLU A 119 -27.41 4.47 7.89
CA GLU A 119 -27.08 3.04 7.73
C GLU A 119 -26.89 2.27 9.05
N LEU A 120 -26.57 2.98 10.15
CA LEU A 120 -26.34 2.42 11.48
C LEU A 120 -27.60 2.39 12.35
N ILE A 121 -28.59 3.24 12.05
CA ILE A 121 -29.88 3.25 12.75
C ILE A 121 -31.01 2.63 11.92
N GLY A 122 -30.90 2.68 10.59
CA GLY A 122 -31.68 1.93 9.61
C GLY A 122 -33.16 1.72 9.93
N VAL A 123 -33.69 0.59 9.47
CA VAL A 123 -34.99 0.04 9.94
C VAL A 123 -34.79 -0.71 11.26
N GLN A 124 -33.60 -1.29 11.46
CA GLN A 124 -33.22 -2.06 12.63
C GLN A 124 -31.77 -1.76 12.99
N LEU A 125 -31.41 -2.01 14.25
CA LEU A 125 -30.03 -1.93 14.70
C LEU A 125 -29.16 -2.97 14.00
N PRO A 126 -27.85 -2.69 13.85
CA PRO A 126 -26.93 -3.59 13.18
C PRO A 126 -26.92 -5.00 13.80
N VAL A 127 -26.86 -6.04 12.97
CA VAL A 127 -26.85 -7.44 13.43
C VAL A 127 -25.50 -8.07 13.11
N ILE A 128 -24.93 -8.75 14.10
CA ILE A 128 -23.64 -9.41 13.97
C ILE A 128 -23.85 -10.86 13.56
N PHE A 129 -23.10 -11.35 12.59
CA PHE A 129 -23.19 -12.73 12.11
C PHE A 129 -21.82 -13.30 11.71
N ASP A 130 -21.82 -14.59 11.36
CA ASP A 130 -20.65 -15.33 10.90
C ASP A 130 -19.45 -15.18 11.87
N GLU A 131 -19.71 -15.56 13.13
CA GLU A 131 -18.76 -15.50 14.24
C GLU A 131 -18.11 -14.12 14.46
N GLY A 132 -18.86 -13.05 14.16
CA GLY A 132 -18.39 -11.68 14.32
C GLY A 132 -17.48 -11.20 13.20
N ARG A 133 -17.38 -11.94 12.08
CA ARG A 133 -16.68 -11.47 10.89
C ARG A 133 -17.45 -10.38 10.15
N PHE A 134 -18.77 -10.33 10.31
CA PHE A 134 -19.64 -9.42 9.57
C PHE A 134 -20.67 -8.73 10.47
N ILE A 135 -21.08 -7.55 10.01
CA ILE A 135 -22.20 -6.78 10.54
C ILE A 135 -23.17 -6.47 9.40
N GLY A 136 -24.46 -6.66 9.65
CA GLY A 136 -25.54 -6.31 8.73
C GLY A 136 -25.98 -4.88 8.99
N LEU A 137 -25.96 -4.05 7.94
CA LEU A 137 -26.39 -2.65 7.98
C LEU A 137 -27.66 -2.48 7.14
N TRP A 138 -28.59 -1.64 7.59
CA TRP A 138 -29.84 -1.37 6.87
C TRP A 138 -29.79 0.03 6.27
N GLY A 139 -29.62 0.11 4.95
CA GLY A 139 -29.74 1.37 4.25
C GLY A 139 -31.17 1.92 4.29
N PRO A 140 -31.36 3.24 4.15
CA PRO A 140 -32.69 3.83 4.02
C PRO A 140 -33.47 3.18 2.87
N GLY A 141 -34.67 2.64 3.17
CA GLY A 141 -35.54 2.02 2.18
C GLY A 141 -35.12 0.61 1.71
N GLN A 142 -34.09 0.00 2.30
CA GLN A 142 -33.68 -1.36 1.96
C GLN A 142 -34.50 -2.41 2.71
N SER A 143 -34.95 -3.44 2.00
CA SER A 143 -35.68 -4.59 2.55
C SER A 143 -34.76 -5.69 3.11
N TYR A 144 -33.47 -5.63 2.81
CA TYR A 144 -32.45 -6.58 3.26
C TYR A 144 -31.23 -5.84 3.81
N ALA A 145 -30.56 -6.46 4.79
CA ALA A 145 -29.32 -5.94 5.34
C ALA A 145 -28.17 -6.14 4.35
N THR A 146 -27.32 -5.13 4.20
CA THR A 146 -26.03 -5.25 3.51
C THR A 146 -24.98 -5.75 4.50
N GLY A 147 -24.40 -6.91 4.22
CA GLY A 147 -23.33 -7.47 5.05
C GLY A 147 -21.99 -6.79 4.76
N VAL A 148 -21.38 -6.22 5.80
CA VAL A 148 -20.07 -5.57 5.75
C VAL A 148 -19.11 -6.34 6.64
N SER A 149 -17.90 -6.64 6.15
CA SER A 149 -16.90 -7.32 6.99
C SER A 149 -16.43 -6.39 8.10
N VAL A 150 -15.94 -6.95 9.20
CA VAL A 150 -15.40 -6.15 10.31
C VAL A 150 -14.30 -5.20 9.85
N HIS A 151 -13.48 -5.61 8.88
CA HIS A 151 -12.39 -4.76 8.41
C HIS A 151 -12.86 -3.68 7.45
N ASP A 152 -13.80 -3.99 6.55
CA ASP A 152 -14.40 -2.98 5.68
C ASP A 152 -15.15 -1.93 6.52
N PHE A 153 -15.83 -2.37 7.59
CA PHE A 153 -16.49 -1.50 8.54
C PHE A 153 -15.53 -0.54 9.25
N LEU A 154 -14.39 -1.06 9.73
CA LEU A 154 -13.35 -0.25 10.37
C LEU A 154 -12.75 0.78 9.41
N MET A 155 -12.45 0.39 8.17
CA MET A 155 -11.91 1.29 7.15
C MET A 155 -12.93 2.36 6.73
N MET A 156 -14.18 1.95 6.46
CA MET A 156 -15.27 2.84 6.03
C MET A 156 -15.56 3.95 7.04
N HIS A 157 -15.43 3.65 8.34
CA HIS A 157 -15.65 4.62 9.42
C HIS A 157 -14.37 5.19 10.02
N SER A 158 -13.21 4.94 9.40
CA SER A 158 -11.89 5.41 9.88
C SER A 158 -11.64 5.11 11.37
N ILE A 159 -12.07 3.93 11.84
CA ILE A 159 -11.96 3.54 13.25
C ILE A 159 -10.52 3.09 13.53
N ASN A 160 -9.88 3.76 14.50
CA ASN A 160 -8.56 3.39 15.00
C ASN A 160 -8.70 2.62 16.33
N LEU A 161 -8.29 1.35 16.33
CA LEU A 161 -8.25 0.45 17.47
C LEU A 161 -6.89 0.44 18.18
N GLY A 162 -5.88 1.06 17.57
CA GLY A 162 -4.48 1.07 18.00
C GLY A 162 -3.78 -0.24 17.66
N ILE A 163 -4.01 -0.75 16.44
CA ILE A 163 -3.45 -2.02 15.96
C ILE A 163 -2.63 -1.74 14.70
N ASP A 164 -1.38 -2.17 14.75
CA ASP A 164 -0.42 -2.00 13.66
C ASP A 164 -0.46 -3.20 12.70
N THR A 165 0.04 -3.00 11.48
CA THR A 165 0.02 -3.98 10.39
C THR A 165 1.44 -4.37 9.97
N GLU A 166 1.80 -5.64 10.14
CA GLU A 166 3.13 -6.17 9.82
C GLU A 166 3.24 -6.48 8.33
N VAL A 167 4.29 -5.97 7.66
CA VAL A 167 4.65 -6.34 6.29
C VAL A 167 5.47 -7.64 6.32
N LEU A 168 4.91 -8.68 5.72
CA LEU A 168 5.49 -10.04 5.75
C LEU A 168 6.21 -10.38 4.46
N TYR A 169 5.68 -9.88 3.34
CA TYR A 169 6.12 -10.18 1.99
C TYR A 169 5.85 -8.99 1.07
N VAL A 170 6.78 -8.75 0.15
CA VAL A 170 6.65 -7.78 -0.93
C VAL A 170 6.92 -8.47 -2.26
N GLY A 171 6.07 -8.22 -3.25
CA GLY A 171 6.29 -8.68 -4.62
C GLY A 171 5.72 -7.73 -5.67
N SER A 172 6.01 -7.95 -6.94
CA SER A 172 5.40 -7.22 -8.05
C SER A 172 4.63 -8.12 -9.01
N THR A 173 3.64 -7.56 -9.70
CA THR A 173 2.88 -8.26 -10.74
C THR A 173 2.22 -7.29 -11.73
N ASP A 174 2.06 -7.76 -12.95
CA ASP A 174 1.23 -7.20 -14.02
C ASP A 174 -0.17 -7.85 -14.06
N ASP A 175 -0.39 -8.94 -13.33
CA ASP A 175 -1.65 -9.69 -13.31
C ASP A 175 -2.12 -9.96 -11.87
N PRO A 176 -2.68 -8.94 -11.19
CA PRO A 176 -3.11 -9.06 -9.80
C PRO A 176 -4.18 -10.14 -9.63
N ALA A 177 -5.09 -10.32 -10.58
CA ALA A 177 -6.15 -11.32 -10.52
C ALA A 177 -5.64 -12.78 -10.55
N ARG A 178 -4.38 -13.02 -10.91
CA ARG A 178 -3.79 -14.37 -10.98
C ARG A 178 -2.82 -14.67 -9.83
N ARG A 179 -2.08 -13.67 -9.31
CA ARG A 179 -0.84 -13.92 -8.54
C ARG A 179 -0.91 -14.13 -7.01
N PRO A 180 -2.07 -14.15 -6.34
CA PRO A 180 -2.22 -14.80 -5.02
C PRO A 180 -3.47 -15.68 -4.90
N LEU A 181 -4.44 -15.54 -5.82
CA LEU A 181 -5.71 -16.26 -5.76
C LEU A 181 -5.57 -17.76 -6.05
N LYS A 182 -4.52 -18.16 -6.79
CA LYS A 182 -4.29 -19.57 -7.11
C LYS A 182 -3.57 -20.36 -6.01
N ARG A 183 -3.10 -19.72 -4.93
CA ARG A 183 -2.27 -20.36 -3.88
C ARG A 183 -0.97 -21.03 -4.37
N ASP A 184 -0.71 -21.07 -5.67
CA ASP A 184 0.49 -21.59 -6.33
C ASP A 184 1.73 -20.70 -6.14
N HIS A 185 1.59 -19.54 -5.49
CA HIS A 185 2.69 -18.61 -5.30
C HIS A 185 3.47 -18.95 -4.03
N ARG A 186 4.76 -19.31 -4.18
CA ARG A 186 5.65 -19.68 -3.07
C ARG A 186 5.67 -18.64 -1.93
N GLY A 187 5.66 -17.34 -2.28
CA GLY A 187 5.64 -16.25 -1.30
C GLY A 187 4.45 -16.29 -0.34
N TYR A 188 3.32 -16.86 -0.76
CA TYR A 188 2.15 -17.04 0.08
C TYR A 188 2.32 -18.17 1.10
N SER A 189 2.74 -19.36 0.64
CA SER A 189 3.05 -20.48 1.54
C SER A 189 4.12 -20.12 2.55
N ASP A 190 5.16 -19.40 2.10
CA ASP A 190 6.25 -18.92 2.96
C ASP A 190 5.79 -17.83 3.95
N SER A 191 4.77 -17.04 3.60
CA SER A 191 4.17 -16.05 4.52
C SER A 191 3.31 -16.68 5.60
N LEU A 192 2.52 -17.69 5.26
CA LEU A 192 1.62 -18.32 6.22
C LEU A 192 2.31 -19.34 7.13
N TYR A 193 3.42 -19.95 6.68
CA TYR A 193 4.09 -21.02 7.43
C TYR A 193 4.52 -20.60 8.85
N GLY A 194 4.75 -19.29 9.09
CA GLY A 194 5.17 -18.76 10.38
C GLY A 194 4.10 -17.97 11.15
N ILE A 195 2.84 -17.94 10.69
CA ILE A 195 1.80 -17.07 11.27
C ILE A 195 0.63 -17.89 11.76
N SER A 196 0.27 -17.66 13.03
CA SER A 196 -0.94 -18.23 13.59
C SER A 196 -2.17 -17.49 13.06
N THR A 197 -2.81 -18.07 12.05
CA THR A 197 -4.11 -17.59 11.52
C THR A 197 -5.24 -17.69 12.56
N ALA A 198 -5.00 -18.36 13.71
CA ALA A 198 -5.89 -18.28 14.86
C ALA A 198 -5.83 -16.91 15.56
N GLU A 199 -4.69 -16.23 15.53
CA GLU A 199 -4.44 -14.98 16.27
C GLU A 199 -4.38 -13.73 15.39
N LYS A 200 -4.04 -13.89 14.12
CA LYS A 200 -3.85 -12.81 13.15
C LYS A 200 -4.84 -12.91 12.00
N ASP A 201 -5.28 -11.77 11.49
CA ASP A 201 -5.97 -11.66 10.21
C ASP A 201 -4.93 -11.29 9.14
N ILE A 202 -5.02 -11.89 7.95
CA ILE A 202 -4.07 -11.69 6.84
C ILE A 202 -4.69 -10.82 5.76
N PHE A 203 -3.91 -9.89 5.21
CA PHE A 203 -4.36 -9.01 4.14
C PHE A 203 -3.38 -9.01 2.97
N VAL A 204 -3.93 -8.77 1.79
CA VAL A 204 -3.14 -8.52 0.60
C VAL A 204 -3.47 -7.13 0.09
N TYR A 205 -2.43 -6.30 -0.03
CA TYR A 205 -2.49 -4.96 -0.60
C TYR A 205 -1.96 -5.05 -2.03
N TYR A 206 -2.63 -4.42 -2.98
CA TYR A 206 -2.07 -4.10 -4.29
C TYR A 206 -1.89 -2.60 -4.39
N ASN A 207 -0.64 -2.19 -4.37
CA ASN A 207 -0.22 -0.80 -4.36
C ASN A 207 0.17 -0.38 -5.77
N LEU A 208 -0.30 0.80 -6.16
CA LEU A 208 0.17 1.52 -7.34
C LEU A 208 1.08 2.64 -6.88
N PHE A 209 2.29 2.62 -7.42
CA PHE A 209 3.26 3.69 -7.22
C PHE A 209 3.33 4.55 -8.47
N LYS A 210 3.53 5.86 -8.33
CA LYS A 210 4.09 6.71 -9.39
C LYS A 210 5.55 6.93 -9.10
N ALA A 211 6.34 6.90 -10.15
CA ALA A 211 7.77 7.10 -10.08
C ALA A 211 8.11 8.33 -10.95
N LEU A 212 8.54 9.41 -10.31
CA LEU A 212 8.77 10.72 -10.90
C LEU A 212 10.28 10.98 -11.00
N PHE A 213 10.77 11.27 -12.19
CA PHE A 213 12.13 11.78 -12.35
C PHE A 213 12.14 13.26 -11.99
N VAL A 214 13.04 13.64 -11.08
CA VAL A 214 13.30 15.02 -10.71
C VAL A 214 14.76 15.30 -11.04
N THR A 215 15.02 16.19 -11.99
CA THR A 215 16.40 16.57 -12.31
C THR A 215 16.97 17.43 -11.19
N LYS A 216 18.18 17.09 -10.75
CA LYS A 216 19.03 17.98 -9.95
C LYS A 216 19.47 19.17 -10.81
N GLU A 217 20.01 20.21 -10.15
CA GLU A 217 20.48 21.44 -10.80
C GLU A 217 21.17 21.16 -12.16
N SER A 218 20.66 21.81 -13.20
CA SER A 218 21.13 21.66 -14.57
C SER A 218 21.90 22.92 -15.00
N PRO A 219 23.00 22.78 -15.76
CA PRO A 219 23.74 23.94 -16.28
C PRO A 219 22.91 24.84 -17.22
N TYR A 220 21.73 24.37 -17.64
CA TYR A 220 20.80 25.10 -18.51
C TYR A 220 19.63 25.77 -17.77
N ALA A 221 19.63 25.76 -16.43
CA ALA A 221 18.54 26.29 -15.59
C ALA A 221 17.15 25.69 -15.91
N LEU A 222 17.12 24.46 -16.43
CA LEU A 222 15.90 23.71 -16.75
C LEU A 222 15.72 22.60 -15.72
N HIS A 223 14.55 22.57 -15.07
CA HIS A 223 14.15 21.54 -14.11
C HIS A 223 13.01 20.71 -14.70
N PHE A 224 13.20 19.39 -14.75
CA PHE A 224 12.20 18.44 -15.20
C PHE A 224 11.64 17.67 -14.00
N MET A 225 10.31 17.60 -13.94
CA MET A 225 9.57 16.72 -13.04
C MET A 225 8.59 15.90 -13.89
N LEU A 226 8.97 14.66 -14.22
CA LEU A 226 8.26 13.84 -15.22
C LEU A 226 7.99 12.44 -14.69
N GLY A 227 6.77 11.95 -14.87
CA GLY A 227 6.44 10.57 -14.54
C GLY A 227 7.13 9.58 -15.50
N ASN A 228 7.70 8.51 -14.95
CA ASN A 228 8.33 7.48 -15.76
C ASN A 228 7.35 6.83 -16.74
N SER A 229 6.08 6.67 -16.36
CA SER A 229 5.06 6.18 -17.30
C SER A 229 4.83 7.13 -18.49
N ILE A 230 5.10 8.43 -18.37
CA ILE A 230 4.87 9.39 -19.47
C ILE A 230 5.96 9.28 -20.54
N ILE A 231 7.22 9.08 -20.13
CA ILE A 231 8.38 9.07 -21.05
C ILE A 231 8.95 7.66 -21.31
N ASP A 232 8.61 6.71 -20.45
CA ASP A 232 9.10 5.33 -20.44
C ASP A 232 10.64 5.24 -20.52
N GLU A 233 11.33 5.95 -19.62
CA GLU A 233 12.80 5.92 -19.56
C GLU A 233 13.29 4.61 -18.95
N VAL A 234 12.73 4.22 -17.80
CA VAL A 234 12.90 2.90 -17.21
C VAL A 234 11.70 2.03 -17.61
N GLN A 235 11.95 0.88 -18.22
CA GLN A 235 10.86 0.02 -18.70
C GLN A 235 9.96 -0.47 -17.56
N LYS A 236 8.67 -0.65 -17.84
CA LYS A 236 7.64 -1.09 -16.86
C LYS A 236 8.08 -2.28 -16.00
N GLN A 237 8.73 -3.29 -16.59
CA GLN A 237 9.19 -4.47 -15.85
C GLN A 237 10.30 -4.13 -14.86
N GLU A 238 11.31 -3.40 -15.31
CA GLU A 238 12.43 -2.97 -14.48
C GLU A 238 11.96 -2.02 -13.37
N GLU A 239 11.03 -1.11 -13.68
CA GLU A 239 10.40 -0.23 -12.70
C GLU A 239 9.76 -1.04 -11.57
N GLY A 240 8.88 -1.99 -11.89
CA GLY A 240 8.22 -2.80 -10.86
C GLY A 240 9.20 -3.64 -10.02
N LEU A 241 10.26 -4.17 -10.62
CA LEU A 241 11.27 -4.97 -9.92
C LEU A 241 12.13 -4.12 -8.98
N LEU A 242 12.52 -2.91 -9.39
CA LEU A 242 13.28 -1.98 -8.55
C LEU A 242 12.47 -1.54 -7.33
N LEU A 243 11.18 -1.25 -7.52
CA LEU A 243 10.28 -0.95 -6.41
C LEU A 243 10.13 -2.14 -5.46
N GLU A 244 9.91 -3.34 -6.01
CA GLU A 244 9.83 -4.58 -5.23
C GLU A 244 11.09 -4.80 -4.39
N HIS A 245 12.28 -4.84 -5.00
CA HIS A 245 13.51 -5.14 -4.27
C HIS A 245 13.88 -4.02 -3.29
N GLY A 246 13.60 -2.76 -3.61
CA GLY A 246 13.79 -1.63 -2.70
C GLY A 246 12.94 -1.75 -1.45
N LEU A 247 11.67 -2.13 -1.60
CA LEU A 247 10.74 -2.34 -0.49
C LEU A 247 11.05 -3.61 0.31
N ILE A 248 11.52 -4.68 -0.35
CA ILE A 248 12.04 -5.87 0.35
C ILE A 248 13.22 -5.49 1.24
N HIS A 249 14.17 -4.69 0.71
CA HIS A 249 15.33 -4.23 1.46
C HIS A 249 14.96 -3.32 2.63
N TYR A 250 14.01 -2.40 2.43
CA TYR A 250 13.56 -1.47 3.47
C TYR A 250 12.83 -2.21 4.60
N PHE A 251 11.78 -2.98 4.29
CA PHE A 251 11.01 -3.68 5.30
C PHE A 251 11.71 -4.91 5.86
N GLY A 252 12.70 -5.48 5.17
CA GLY A 252 13.31 -6.74 5.63
C GLY A 252 12.27 -7.85 5.76
N ALA A 253 11.42 -8.00 4.74
CA ALA A 253 10.23 -8.85 4.78
C ALA A 253 10.54 -10.29 5.21
N LYS A 254 10.02 -10.70 6.37
CA LYS A 254 10.36 -11.95 7.07
C LYS A 254 10.25 -13.19 6.19
N SER A 255 9.25 -13.24 5.32
CA SER A 255 8.97 -14.39 4.45
C SER A 255 9.95 -14.51 3.28
N GLN A 256 10.80 -13.50 3.08
CA GLN A 256 11.82 -13.45 2.02
C GLN A 256 13.25 -13.54 2.57
N GLU A 257 13.42 -13.85 3.86
CA GLU A 257 14.74 -13.98 4.50
C GLU A 257 15.67 -14.97 3.78
N LYS A 258 15.12 -16.11 3.29
CA LYS A 258 15.90 -17.14 2.56
C LYS A 258 16.44 -16.64 1.22
N SER A 259 15.79 -15.67 0.58
CA SER A 259 16.22 -15.09 -0.69
C SER A 259 16.85 -13.71 -0.52
N ARG A 260 17.06 -13.23 0.72
CA ARG A 260 17.51 -11.86 1.01
C ARG A 260 18.76 -11.46 0.22
N GLU A 261 19.78 -12.31 0.19
CA GLU A 261 21.03 -12.03 -0.55
C GLU A 261 20.79 -11.91 -2.07
N GLN A 262 19.90 -12.75 -2.62
CA GLN A 262 19.52 -12.69 -4.03
C GLN A 262 18.74 -11.41 -4.34
N GLU A 263 17.75 -11.06 -3.51
CA GLU A 263 16.95 -9.84 -3.71
C GLU A 263 17.81 -8.57 -3.54
N TYR A 264 18.73 -8.56 -2.58
CA TYR A 264 19.70 -7.48 -2.41
C TYR A 264 20.65 -7.36 -3.61
N GLY A 265 21.14 -8.48 -4.15
CA GLY A 265 21.94 -8.51 -5.37
C GLY A 265 21.22 -7.87 -6.56
N ARG A 266 19.94 -8.22 -6.76
CA ARG A 266 19.08 -7.63 -7.80
C ARG A 266 18.84 -6.14 -7.60
N LEU A 267 18.60 -5.70 -6.35
CA LEU A 267 18.48 -4.28 -6.03
C LEU A 267 19.75 -3.52 -6.37
N ARG A 268 20.91 -4.02 -5.93
CA ARG A 268 22.21 -3.39 -6.18
C ARG A 268 22.49 -3.27 -7.67
N GLU A 269 22.31 -4.34 -8.44
CA GLU A 269 22.50 -4.32 -9.90
C GLU A 269 21.54 -3.34 -10.59
N GLY A 270 20.29 -3.29 -10.13
CA GLY A 270 19.30 -2.32 -10.60
C GLY A 270 19.70 -0.87 -10.31
N MET A 271 20.17 -0.58 -9.09
CA MET A 271 20.68 0.74 -8.70
C MET A 271 21.91 1.15 -9.53
N SER A 272 22.83 0.22 -9.80
CA SER A 272 23.96 0.45 -10.71
C SER A 272 23.49 0.84 -12.11
N ARG A 273 22.53 0.10 -12.68
CA ARG A 273 21.95 0.43 -13.99
C ARG A 273 21.24 1.77 -14.00
N LEU A 274 20.50 2.10 -12.94
CA LEU A 274 19.86 3.41 -12.78
C LEU A 274 20.86 4.56 -12.88
N LYS A 275 21.98 4.42 -12.17
CA LYS A 275 23.05 5.43 -12.14
C LYS A 275 23.78 5.53 -13.48
N GLU A 276 24.18 4.40 -14.06
CA GLU A 276 25.01 4.36 -15.27
C GLU A 276 24.24 4.68 -16.55
N SER A 277 23.00 4.18 -16.67
CA SER A 277 22.23 4.27 -17.92
C SER A 277 21.31 5.50 -17.95
N TYR A 278 20.79 5.92 -16.81
CA TYR A 278 19.75 6.95 -16.73
C TYR A 278 20.15 8.18 -15.89
N LYS A 279 21.38 8.17 -15.32
CA LYS A 279 21.90 9.21 -14.41
C LYS A 279 21.00 9.44 -13.18
N ILE A 280 20.34 8.38 -12.71
CA ILE A 280 19.50 8.42 -11.52
C ILE A 280 20.35 8.05 -10.31
N ALA A 281 20.55 9.00 -9.41
CA ALA A 281 21.44 8.85 -8.26
C ALA A 281 20.78 8.18 -7.05
N SER A 282 19.46 8.36 -6.88
CA SER A 282 18.71 7.82 -5.75
C SER A 282 17.27 7.47 -6.11
N ILE A 283 16.67 6.59 -5.29
CA ILE A 283 15.23 6.32 -5.27
C ILE A 283 14.67 6.80 -3.92
N ASN A 284 13.82 7.81 -3.93
CA ASN A 284 13.18 8.39 -2.75
C ASN A 284 11.74 7.91 -2.65
N PHE A 285 11.46 7.04 -1.68
CA PHE A 285 10.12 6.55 -1.39
C PHE A 285 9.39 7.50 -0.43
N HIS A 286 8.15 7.81 -0.78
CA HIS A 286 7.19 8.58 0.00
C HIS A 286 5.88 7.80 0.02
N MET A 287 5.71 6.96 1.04
CA MET A 287 4.58 6.03 1.13
C MET A 287 3.60 6.49 2.21
N GLU A 288 2.44 6.97 1.78
CA GLU A 288 1.34 7.39 2.65
C GLU A 288 0.02 7.15 1.91
N ALA A 289 -0.96 6.58 2.61
CA ALA A 289 -2.29 6.44 2.04
C ALA A 289 -3.02 7.79 2.01
N ALA A 290 -3.70 8.08 0.89
CA ALA A 290 -4.43 9.34 0.72
C ALA A 290 -5.53 9.53 1.80
N THR A 291 -6.16 8.45 2.25
CA THR A 291 -7.10 8.46 3.37
C THR A 291 -6.42 7.83 4.60
N PRO A 292 -6.27 8.57 5.71
CA PRO A 292 -5.70 8.03 6.93
C PRO A 292 -6.48 6.80 7.43
N THR A 293 -5.75 5.71 7.67
CA THR A 293 -6.30 4.46 8.20
C THR A 293 -5.23 3.72 8.98
N GLU A 294 -5.60 3.09 10.09
CA GLU A 294 -4.65 2.26 10.87
C GLU A 294 -4.14 1.04 10.09
N TYR A 295 -4.81 0.67 8.98
CA TYR A 295 -4.36 -0.38 8.07
C TYR A 295 -3.06 -0.02 7.35
N TRP A 296 -2.75 1.29 7.26
CA TRP A 296 -1.50 1.80 6.72
C TRP A 296 -0.50 2.19 7.81
N THR A 297 -0.77 1.87 9.07
CA THR A 297 0.25 1.84 10.12
C THR A 297 1.10 0.59 9.92
N LEU A 298 2.09 0.68 9.04
CA LEU A 298 2.90 -0.46 8.63
C LEU A 298 4.15 -0.58 9.51
N TYR A 299 4.59 -1.82 9.75
CA TYR A 299 5.84 -2.11 10.44
C TYR A 299 6.47 -3.42 9.94
N SER A 300 7.70 -3.68 10.37
CA SER A 300 8.34 -4.98 10.22
C SER A 300 9.35 -5.22 11.34
N SER A 301 10.14 -6.29 11.26
CA SER A 301 11.28 -6.49 12.17
C SER A 301 12.42 -5.47 12.00
N GLN A 302 12.47 -4.77 10.86
CA GLN A 302 13.53 -3.82 10.52
C GLN A 302 13.06 -2.36 10.63
N VAL A 303 11.76 -2.13 10.47
CA VAL A 303 11.17 -0.79 10.40
C VAL A 303 10.12 -0.64 11.49
N GLN A 304 10.20 0.47 12.23
CA GLN A 304 9.23 0.81 13.26
C GLN A 304 7.85 1.09 12.66
N SER A 305 6.84 1.01 13.53
CA SER A 305 5.44 1.27 13.20
C SER A 305 5.22 2.73 12.86
N GLU A 306 4.79 3.02 11.62
CA GLU A 306 4.53 4.38 11.15
C GLU A 306 3.35 4.41 10.17
N HIS A 307 2.63 5.53 10.15
CA HIS A 307 1.61 5.79 9.13
C HIS A 307 2.21 6.22 7.78
N ARG A 308 3.43 6.76 7.82
CA ARG A 308 4.15 7.30 6.66
C ARG A 308 5.57 6.75 6.63
N HIS A 309 5.93 6.08 5.54
CA HIS A 309 7.29 5.60 5.32
C HIS A 309 7.98 6.46 4.27
N CYS A 310 8.97 7.23 4.72
CA CYS A 310 9.80 8.08 3.88
C CYS A 310 11.26 7.65 3.99
N PHE A 311 11.84 7.11 2.92
CA PHE A 311 13.24 6.69 2.90
C PHE A 311 13.86 6.84 1.51
N SER A 312 15.18 6.95 1.45
CA SER A 312 15.96 7.01 0.21
C SER A 312 16.88 5.81 0.08
N LEU A 313 17.01 5.29 -1.14
CA LEU A 313 18.00 4.28 -1.51
C LEU A 313 19.06 4.94 -2.38
N THR A 314 20.33 4.79 -1.98
CA THR A 314 21.50 5.33 -2.70
C THR A 314 22.55 4.25 -2.89
N LEU A 315 23.33 4.33 -3.96
CA LEU A 315 24.46 3.42 -4.19
C LEU A 315 25.77 4.11 -3.78
N ASP A 316 26.39 3.60 -2.73
CA ASP A 316 27.73 4.00 -2.27
C ASP A 316 28.73 2.87 -2.54
N GLY A 317 29.60 3.07 -3.52
CA GLY A 317 30.43 2.00 -4.08
C GLY A 317 29.57 0.85 -4.58
N CYS A 318 29.68 -0.31 -3.92
CA CYS A 318 28.92 -1.52 -4.21
C CYS A 318 27.82 -1.83 -3.18
N GLN A 319 27.50 -0.89 -2.29
CA GLN A 319 26.51 -1.07 -1.24
C GLN A 319 25.31 -0.14 -1.43
N VAL A 320 24.12 -0.68 -1.23
CA VAL A 320 22.89 0.13 -1.20
C VAL A 320 22.70 0.63 0.22
N LYS A 321 22.65 1.95 0.39
CA LYS A 321 22.40 2.61 1.67
C LYS A 321 20.97 3.10 1.74
N THR A 322 20.33 2.88 2.89
CA THR A 322 19.04 3.48 3.22
C THR A 322 19.28 4.76 4.02
N GLY A 323 18.63 5.85 3.64
CA GLY A 323 18.70 7.14 4.32
C GLY A 323 17.34 7.85 4.34
N GLU A 324 17.33 9.13 4.69
CA GLU A 324 16.11 9.93 4.66
C GLU A 324 15.70 10.29 3.23
N ALA A 325 14.40 10.25 2.94
CA ALA A 325 13.89 10.65 1.63
C ALA A 325 14.08 12.14 1.41
N GLN A 326 14.60 12.50 0.24
CA GLN A 326 14.66 13.90 -0.18
C GLN A 326 13.27 14.35 -0.66
N SER A 327 12.89 15.58 -0.29
CA SER A 327 11.65 16.20 -0.79
C SER A 327 11.84 16.62 -2.24
N PRO A 328 10.89 16.31 -3.14
CA PRO A 328 10.94 16.79 -4.52
C PRO A 328 10.81 18.33 -4.63
N PHE A 329 10.47 19.02 -3.53
CA PHE A 329 10.22 20.47 -3.49
C PHE A 329 11.29 21.29 -2.73
N MET A 330 12.34 20.67 -2.16
CA MET A 330 13.41 21.39 -1.46
C MET A 330 14.73 21.37 -2.23
N GLN A 331 14.82 22.20 -3.26
CA GLN A 331 16.09 22.80 -3.70
C GLN A 331 15.84 24.25 -4.12
N SER A 332 15.47 25.10 -3.17
CA SER A 332 15.69 26.54 -3.29
C SER A 332 15.85 27.14 -1.89
N SER A 333 16.80 28.07 -1.76
CA SER A 333 17.17 28.84 -0.56
C SER A 333 18.16 28.21 0.43
N ASN A 334 19.39 27.99 -0.01
CA ASN A 334 20.57 28.36 0.78
C ASN A 334 21.33 29.46 0.05
N THR A 335 20.72 30.65 -0.02
CA THR A 335 21.44 31.88 -0.29
C THR A 335 21.15 32.78 0.89
N GLU A 336 22.12 32.89 1.81
CA GLU A 336 22.10 33.93 2.83
C GLU A 336 21.95 35.29 2.12
N PRO A 337 21.03 36.17 2.57
CA PRO A 337 20.99 37.51 2.06
C PRO A 337 22.28 38.22 2.45
N SER A 338 23.08 38.57 1.45
CA SER A 338 24.20 39.48 1.59
C SER A 338 23.64 40.82 2.03
N VAL A 339 23.73 41.10 3.34
CA VAL A 339 23.42 42.40 3.89
C VAL A 339 24.42 43.40 3.30
N MET A 340 23.96 44.20 2.35
CA MET A 340 24.65 45.44 1.98
C MET A 340 24.71 46.32 3.22
N LYS A 341 25.91 46.45 3.79
CA LYS A 341 26.23 47.53 4.72
C LYS A 341 26.18 48.83 3.91
N THR A 342 25.27 49.71 4.31
CA THR A 342 25.30 51.14 3.93
C THR A 342 26.21 51.90 4.89
#